data_AF-A0A7C1IY89-F1
#
_entry.id   AF-A0A7C1IY89-F1
#
_cell.length_a   1.000
_cell.length_b   1.000
_cell.length_c   1.000
_cell.angle_alpha   90.00
_cell.angle_beta   90.00
_cell.angle_gamma   90.00
#
_symmetry.space_group_name_H-M   'P 1'
#
loop_
_entity.id
_entity.type
_entity.pdbx_description
1 polymer ?
#
loop_
_entity_poly.entity_id
_entity_poly.type
_entity_poly.pdbx_seq_one_letter_code
_entity_poly.pdbx_strand_id
1 'polypeptide(L)'
;MSVVRYNCTQGSWILVESILPQDEIQVYVQQLAEQLRETDHLPRYLLRMIVEQCGVEFCDQILRETLEIEAQGGMMVKNGERRRTVGGVFFFLARAKMAPEVRRIVYPNPAQRKKLLKQKPKPRRNKKLDAAQRALQEQQEKLPVFVWDERLEVIQPLLDEGGVLTTVKVTLIGRPGRIEKRKDLVIAAMSHQPKNVSLPKGVPAPPETPTLYTVYIGAKQWNKVESAAANPEDALIIEGTCAFDERVQGMAVFAMNVTSKMIEAEKRQQQQQQPKEKTQHPQDGNGVLPERKLPDVVESASATAKGKVPVSSKVAPEVAQKLRDLYTSAELFRQKIATIQAKPAGQQFGLEMTQKLLNNVEGEIEALEKQYLS
;
A
#
# COMPACT_ATOMS: atom_id res chain seq x y z
N MET A 1 32.44 -23.67 8.51
CA MET A 1 32.43 -25.01 7.88
C MET A 1 32.26 -24.80 6.40
N SER A 2 33.27 -25.12 5.60
CA SER A 2 33.22 -24.96 4.13
C SER A 2 32.24 -25.95 3.53
N VAL A 3 31.39 -25.51 2.61
CA VAL A 3 30.40 -26.37 1.95
C VAL A 3 30.59 -26.31 0.44
N VAL A 4 30.42 -27.47 -0.20
CA VAL A 4 30.55 -27.63 -1.64
C VAL A 4 29.25 -27.20 -2.32
N ARG A 5 29.30 -26.19 -3.21
CA ARG A 5 28.18 -25.79 -4.07
C ARG A 5 28.59 -25.87 -5.54
N TYR A 6 27.62 -26.07 -6.41
CA TYR A 6 27.89 -26.09 -7.84
C TYR A 6 27.82 -24.67 -8.40
N ASN A 7 28.94 -24.17 -8.92
CA ASN A 7 28.97 -22.91 -9.63
C ASN A 7 28.46 -23.11 -11.06
N CYS A 8 27.19 -22.78 -11.29
CA CYS A 8 26.59 -22.90 -12.62
C CYS A 8 27.23 -22.00 -13.68
N THR A 9 27.95 -20.93 -13.30
CA THR A 9 28.64 -20.05 -14.25
C THR A 9 29.98 -20.61 -14.70
N GLN A 10 30.68 -21.33 -13.82
CA GLN A 10 32.00 -21.92 -14.10
C GLN A 10 31.94 -23.42 -14.41
N GLY A 11 30.77 -24.05 -14.28
CA GLY A 11 30.58 -25.47 -14.54
C GLY A 11 31.31 -26.40 -13.55
N SER A 12 31.72 -25.88 -12.39
CA SER A 12 32.58 -26.57 -11.43
C SER A 12 32.00 -26.56 -10.01
N TRP A 13 32.41 -27.53 -9.20
CA TRP A 13 32.12 -27.53 -7.77
C TRP A 13 33.12 -26.62 -7.06
N ILE A 14 32.62 -25.65 -6.31
CA ILE A 14 33.43 -24.71 -5.54
C ILE A 14 33.21 -24.92 -4.04
N LEU A 15 34.27 -24.73 -3.28
CA LEU A 15 34.19 -24.60 -1.82
C LEU A 15 33.78 -23.18 -1.50
N VAL A 16 32.64 -23.02 -0.83
CA VAL A 16 32.16 -21.72 -0.38
C VAL A 16 32.36 -21.63 1.14
N GLU A 17 32.93 -20.51 1.59
CA GLU A 17 33.31 -20.32 3.00
C GLU A 17 32.12 -20.20 3.95
N SER A 18 30.92 -19.89 3.44
CA SER A 18 29.69 -19.90 4.22
C SER A 18 28.47 -20.32 3.39
N ILE A 19 27.61 -21.15 4.00
CA ILE A 19 26.21 -21.28 3.58
C ILE A 19 25.48 -20.10 4.22
N LEU A 20 24.67 -19.37 3.44
CA LEU A 20 23.67 -18.48 4.00
C LEU A 20 22.88 -19.22 5.11
N PRO A 21 22.70 -18.62 6.29
CA PRO A 21 21.84 -19.17 7.33
C PRO A 21 20.48 -19.58 6.77
N GLN A 22 19.92 -20.66 7.31
CA GLN A 22 18.66 -21.21 6.81
C GLN A 22 17.54 -20.16 6.77
N ASP A 23 17.51 -19.23 7.72
CA ASP A 23 16.52 -18.14 7.78
C ASP A 23 16.71 -17.14 6.63
N GLU A 24 17.95 -16.80 6.26
CA GLU A 24 18.25 -15.94 5.12
C GLU A 24 17.85 -16.59 3.80
N ILE A 25 18.08 -17.90 3.65
CA ILE A 25 17.60 -18.67 2.48
C ILE A 25 16.07 -18.60 2.39
N GLN A 26 15.35 -18.73 3.51
CA GLN A 26 13.89 -18.64 3.50
C GLN A 26 13.39 -17.25 3.13
N VAL A 27 14.00 -16.19 3.67
CA VAL A 27 13.66 -14.80 3.33
C VAL A 27 13.90 -14.53 1.85
N TYR A 28 15.05 -14.94 1.32
CA TYR A 28 15.38 -14.77 -0.09
C TYR A 28 14.42 -15.56 -1.00
N VAL A 29 14.14 -16.83 -0.67
CA VAL A 29 13.18 -17.66 -1.43
C VAL A 29 11.78 -17.04 -1.39
N GLN A 30 11.38 -16.42 -0.29
CA GLN A 30 10.10 -15.71 -0.19
C GLN A 30 10.05 -14.51 -1.14
N GLN A 31 11.08 -13.68 -1.15
CA GLN A 31 11.18 -12.52 -2.06
C GLN A 31 11.19 -12.96 -3.52
N LEU A 32 11.97 -14.00 -3.85
CA LEU A 32 12.04 -14.54 -5.20
C LEU A 32 10.70 -15.13 -5.66
N ALA A 33 10.01 -15.87 -4.78
CA ALA A 33 8.69 -16.41 -5.07
C ALA A 33 7.65 -15.30 -5.32
N GLU A 34 7.71 -14.20 -4.57
CA GLU A 34 6.82 -13.05 -4.76
C GLU A 34 7.05 -12.38 -6.12
N GLN A 35 8.30 -12.16 -6.52
CA GLN A 35 8.63 -11.59 -7.82
C GLN A 35 8.20 -12.49 -8.99
N LEU A 36 8.32 -13.81 -8.82
CA LEU A 36 7.89 -14.79 -9.82
C LEU A 36 6.39 -15.13 -9.78
N ARG A 37 5.65 -14.56 -8.80
CA ARG A 37 4.23 -14.82 -8.52
C ARG A 37 3.92 -16.29 -8.23
N GLU A 38 4.83 -16.95 -7.54
CA GLU A 38 4.72 -18.37 -7.20
C GLU A 38 4.11 -18.55 -5.80
N THR A 39 2.87 -19.00 -5.77
CA THR A 39 2.11 -19.24 -4.52
C THR A 39 2.08 -20.71 -4.11
N ASP A 40 2.29 -21.61 -5.09
CA ASP A 40 2.21 -23.06 -4.87
C ASP A 40 3.43 -23.63 -4.15
N HIS A 41 3.22 -24.73 -3.41
CA HIS A 41 4.27 -25.38 -2.62
C HIS A 41 5.40 -25.94 -3.49
N LEU A 42 5.07 -26.55 -4.65
CA LEU A 42 6.07 -27.18 -5.51
C LEU A 42 7.05 -26.15 -6.11
N PRO A 43 6.61 -25.05 -6.74
CA PRO A 43 7.51 -23.98 -7.20
C PRO A 43 8.41 -23.42 -6.09
N ARG A 44 7.87 -23.17 -4.89
CA ARG A 44 8.64 -22.65 -3.76
C ARG A 44 9.68 -23.65 -3.24
N TYR A 45 9.34 -24.93 -3.19
CA TYR A 45 10.30 -26.00 -2.92
C TYR A 45 11.43 -26.01 -3.95
N LEU A 46 11.10 -25.90 -5.24
CA LEU A 46 12.10 -25.85 -6.30
C LEU A 46 13.00 -24.62 -6.17
N LEU A 47 12.45 -23.45 -5.87
CA LEU A 47 13.24 -22.23 -5.64
C LEU A 47 14.25 -22.43 -4.51
N ARG A 48 13.81 -22.99 -3.37
CA ARG A 48 14.72 -23.32 -2.26
C ARG A 48 15.83 -24.26 -2.70
N MET A 49 15.50 -25.33 -3.43
CA MET A 49 16.51 -26.27 -3.93
C MET A 49 17.49 -25.59 -4.88
N ILE A 50 17.03 -24.68 -5.74
CA ILE A 50 17.90 -23.93 -6.64
C ILE A 50 18.85 -23.03 -5.86
N VAL A 51 18.35 -22.28 -4.87
CA VAL A 51 19.18 -21.41 -4.01
C VAL A 51 20.22 -22.22 -3.24
N GLU A 52 19.84 -23.38 -2.72
CA GLU A 52 20.75 -24.24 -1.94
C GLU A 52 21.86 -24.86 -2.79
N GLN A 53 21.54 -25.28 -4.01
CA GLN A 53 22.46 -26.00 -4.88
C GLN A 53 23.28 -25.08 -5.79
N CYS A 54 22.69 -23.97 -6.25
CA CYS A 54 23.27 -23.06 -7.24
C CYS A 54 23.66 -21.69 -6.68
N GLY A 55 23.18 -21.32 -5.48
CA GLY A 55 23.46 -20.01 -4.85
C GLY A 55 22.49 -18.90 -5.25
N VAL A 56 22.59 -17.78 -4.53
CA VAL A 56 21.74 -16.58 -4.70
C VAL A 56 22.13 -15.83 -5.97
N GLU A 57 23.42 -15.74 -6.26
CA GLU A 57 23.96 -15.04 -7.42
C GLU A 57 23.44 -15.64 -8.73
N PHE A 58 23.37 -16.98 -8.78
CA PHE A 58 22.75 -17.69 -9.88
C PHE A 58 21.26 -17.34 -10.00
N CYS A 59 20.54 -17.34 -8.88
CA CYS A 59 19.11 -17.01 -8.88
C CYS A 59 18.85 -15.56 -9.36
N ASP A 60 19.65 -14.59 -8.89
CA ASP A 60 19.56 -13.19 -9.30
C ASP A 60 19.85 -13.02 -10.80
N GLN A 61 20.84 -13.75 -11.33
CA GLN A 61 21.14 -13.73 -12.76
C GLN A 61 19.96 -14.27 -13.58
N ILE A 62 19.41 -15.43 -13.21
CA ILE A 62 18.26 -16.02 -13.92
C ILE A 62 17.03 -15.12 -13.80
N LEU A 63 16.80 -14.49 -12.65
CA LEU A 63 15.70 -13.57 -12.43
C LEU A 63 15.81 -12.33 -13.33
N ARG A 64 17.02 -11.75 -13.45
CA ARG A 64 17.27 -10.63 -14.36
C ARG A 64 16.92 -11.00 -15.80
N GLU A 65 17.45 -12.12 -16.29
CA GLU A 65 17.16 -12.60 -17.64
C GLU A 65 15.68 -12.92 -17.84
N THR A 66 15.02 -13.45 -16.81
CA THR A 66 13.57 -13.71 -16.83
C THR A 66 12.79 -12.42 -17.05
N LEU A 67 13.14 -11.35 -16.32
CA LEU A 67 12.46 -10.06 -16.43
C LEU A 67 12.74 -9.37 -17.77
N GLU A 68 13.95 -9.52 -18.31
CA GLU A 68 14.30 -9.03 -19.66
C GLU A 68 13.46 -9.73 -20.75
N ILE A 69 13.34 -11.05 -20.69
CA ILE A 69 12.51 -11.82 -21.63
C ILE A 69 11.04 -11.43 -21.50
N GLU A 70 10.53 -11.27 -20.28
CA GLU A 70 9.14 -10.87 -20.05
C GLU A 70 8.85 -9.45 -20.57
N ALA A 71 9.81 -8.53 -20.45
CA ALA A 71 9.74 -7.18 -21.02
C ALA A 71 9.74 -7.20 -22.56
N GLN A 72 10.40 -8.18 -23.19
CA GLN A 72 10.43 -8.39 -24.64
C GLN A 72 9.22 -9.15 -25.19
N GLY A 73 8.15 -9.31 -24.40
CA GLY A 73 6.92 -10.00 -24.83
C GLY A 73 6.85 -11.47 -24.37
N GLY A 74 7.82 -11.92 -23.58
CA GLY A 74 7.85 -13.23 -22.92
C GLY A 74 8.16 -14.40 -23.85
N MET A 75 8.06 -15.62 -23.30
CA MET A 75 8.46 -16.84 -24.00
C MET A 75 7.30 -17.82 -24.16
N MET A 76 7.14 -18.40 -25.34
CA MET A 76 6.12 -19.43 -25.60
C MET A 76 6.51 -20.79 -25.00
N VAL A 77 5.50 -21.62 -24.69
CA VAL A 77 5.74 -23.05 -24.40
C VAL A 77 6.17 -23.78 -25.68
N LYS A 78 6.87 -24.91 -25.56
CA LYS A 78 7.50 -25.62 -26.71
C LYS A 78 6.49 -26.03 -27.80
N ASN A 79 5.24 -26.29 -27.41
CA ASN A 79 4.14 -26.62 -28.32
C ASN A 79 3.42 -25.38 -28.89
N GLY A 80 3.86 -24.16 -28.57
CA GLY A 80 3.29 -22.91 -29.11
C GLY A 80 1.89 -22.54 -28.63
N GLU A 81 1.25 -23.36 -27.79
CA GLU A 81 -0.15 -23.18 -27.37
C GLU A 81 -0.38 -21.95 -26.48
N ARG A 82 0.63 -21.56 -25.68
CA ARG A 82 0.50 -20.44 -24.73
C ARG A 82 1.83 -19.77 -24.41
N ARG A 83 1.76 -18.55 -23.88
CA ARG A 83 2.91 -17.91 -23.23
C ARG A 83 3.20 -18.57 -21.88
N ARG A 84 4.49 -18.67 -21.53
CA ARG A 84 4.94 -19.06 -20.19
C ARG A 84 4.61 -17.94 -19.20
N THR A 85 4.37 -18.31 -17.94
CA THR A 85 4.31 -17.34 -16.85
C THR A 85 5.74 -16.88 -16.51
N VAL A 86 5.89 -15.76 -15.81
CA VAL A 86 7.19 -15.25 -15.33
C VAL A 86 8.00 -16.35 -14.62
N GLY A 87 7.40 -17.03 -13.64
CA GLY A 87 8.03 -18.19 -12.99
C GLY A 87 8.30 -19.36 -13.93
N GLY A 88 7.41 -19.62 -14.90
CA GLY A 88 7.61 -20.62 -15.95
C GLY A 88 8.80 -20.33 -16.87
N VAL A 89 9.13 -19.05 -17.10
CA VAL A 89 10.35 -18.62 -17.80
C VAL A 89 11.57 -18.82 -16.90
N PHE A 90 11.50 -18.41 -15.63
CA PHE A 90 12.58 -18.61 -14.65
C PHE A 90 12.99 -20.08 -14.56
N PHE A 91 12.05 -21.00 -14.32
CA PHE A 91 12.37 -22.44 -14.22
C PHE A 91 12.90 -23.02 -15.53
N PHE A 92 12.46 -22.50 -16.68
CA PHE A 92 12.98 -22.91 -17.98
C PHE A 92 14.46 -22.53 -18.15
N LEU A 93 14.80 -21.28 -17.86
CA LEU A 93 16.18 -20.77 -17.92
C LEU A 93 17.08 -21.46 -16.89
N ALA A 94 16.62 -21.54 -15.64
CA ALA A 94 17.34 -22.19 -14.55
C ALA A 94 17.67 -23.65 -14.92
N ARG A 95 16.69 -24.39 -15.45
CA ARG A 95 16.91 -25.78 -15.90
C ARG A 95 17.90 -25.87 -17.05
N ALA A 96 17.91 -24.93 -17.99
CA ALA A 96 18.83 -24.96 -19.12
C ALA A 96 20.29 -24.72 -18.69
N LYS A 97 20.50 -23.90 -17.65
CA LYS A 97 21.82 -23.48 -17.17
C LYS A 97 22.39 -24.33 -16.02
N MET A 98 21.66 -25.34 -15.57
CA MET A 98 22.14 -26.30 -14.56
C MET A 98 22.76 -27.54 -15.21
N ALA A 99 23.86 -28.01 -14.62
CA ALA A 99 24.43 -29.30 -14.97
C ALA A 99 23.45 -30.47 -14.74
N PRO A 100 23.54 -31.57 -15.51
CA PRO A 100 22.69 -32.74 -15.35
C PRO A 100 22.58 -33.25 -13.91
N GLU A 101 23.68 -33.23 -13.16
CA GLU A 101 23.80 -33.74 -11.79
C GLU A 101 22.99 -32.87 -10.83
N VAL A 102 23.15 -31.54 -10.92
CA VAL A 102 22.39 -30.56 -10.13
C VAL A 102 20.90 -30.63 -10.47
N ARG A 103 20.55 -30.80 -11.74
CA ARG A 103 19.15 -30.96 -12.15
C ARG A 103 18.48 -32.16 -11.49
N ARG A 104 19.20 -33.26 -11.28
CA ARG A 104 18.66 -34.46 -10.60
C ARG A 104 18.42 -34.23 -9.11
N ILE A 105 19.16 -33.31 -8.49
CA ILE A 105 18.98 -32.92 -7.09
C ILE A 105 17.80 -31.94 -6.97
N VAL A 106 17.75 -30.93 -7.84
CA VAL A 106 16.73 -29.87 -7.81
C VAL A 106 15.35 -30.38 -8.20
N TYR A 107 15.24 -31.16 -9.28
CA TYR A 107 13.95 -31.61 -9.82
C TYR A 107 13.59 -32.99 -9.27
N PRO A 108 12.53 -33.10 -8.43
CA PRO A 108 12.17 -34.35 -7.77
C PRO A 108 11.71 -35.41 -8.78
N ASN A 109 11.96 -36.67 -8.45
CA ASN A 109 11.46 -37.79 -9.25
C ASN A 109 9.91 -37.83 -9.26
N PRO A 110 9.27 -38.57 -10.19
CA PRO A 110 7.80 -38.58 -10.31
C PRO A 110 7.05 -38.95 -9.02
N ALA A 111 7.60 -39.85 -8.20
CA ALA A 111 7.01 -40.25 -6.92
C ALA A 111 7.07 -39.13 -5.87
N GLN A 112 8.22 -38.47 -5.74
CA GLN A 112 8.41 -37.29 -4.89
C GLN A 112 7.55 -36.12 -5.35
N ARG A 113 7.46 -35.89 -6.67
CA ARG A 113 6.59 -34.86 -7.25
C ARG A 113 5.12 -35.12 -6.91
N LYS A 114 4.63 -36.36 -6.99
CA LYS A 114 3.25 -36.73 -6.58
C LYS A 114 3.02 -36.45 -5.08
N LYS A 115 4.03 -36.69 -4.23
CA LYS A 115 3.98 -36.35 -2.79
C LYS A 115 3.95 -34.85 -2.54
N LEU A 116 4.74 -34.06 -3.28
CA LEU A 116 4.80 -32.59 -3.16
C LEU A 116 3.55 -31.89 -3.72
N LEU A 117 2.96 -32.41 -4.80
CA LEU A 117 1.70 -31.91 -5.36
C LEU A 117 0.49 -32.21 -4.44
N LYS A 118 0.54 -33.32 -3.68
CA LYS A 118 -0.47 -33.64 -2.65
C LYS A 118 -0.29 -32.84 -1.37
N GLN A 119 0.91 -32.32 -1.11
CA GLN A 119 1.19 -31.35 -0.07
C GLN A 119 0.72 -29.97 -0.55
N LYS A 120 -0.60 -29.77 -0.59
CA LYS A 120 -1.14 -28.42 -0.51
C LYS A 120 -0.57 -27.79 0.76
N PRO A 121 -0.24 -26.49 0.79
CA PRO A 121 0.00 -25.83 2.06
C PRO A 121 -1.24 -26.14 2.90
N LYS A 122 -1.09 -26.99 3.94
CA LYS A 122 -2.01 -26.86 5.06
C LYS A 122 -1.79 -25.41 5.45
N PRO A 123 -2.81 -24.52 5.40
CA PRO A 123 -2.66 -23.27 6.10
C PRO A 123 -2.13 -23.68 7.47
N ARG A 124 -1.06 -23.02 7.96
CA ARG A 124 -0.67 -23.19 9.36
C ARG A 124 -1.95 -22.86 10.11
N ARG A 125 -2.69 -23.90 10.49
CA ARG A 125 -4.03 -23.81 11.03
C ARG A 125 -3.79 -23.33 12.43
N ASN A 126 -3.67 -22.02 12.57
CA ASN A 126 -3.39 -21.40 13.82
C ASN A 126 -4.68 -21.60 14.62
N LYS A 127 -4.75 -22.68 15.40
CA LYS A 127 -5.95 -23.09 16.14
C LYS A 127 -6.51 -21.93 16.98
N LYS A 128 -5.65 -20.99 17.40
CA LYS A 128 -6.04 -19.75 18.07
C LYS A 128 -6.77 -18.77 17.15
N LEU A 129 -6.29 -18.55 15.92
CA LEU A 129 -7.00 -17.72 14.92
C LEU A 129 -8.32 -18.37 14.50
N ASP A 130 -8.36 -19.69 14.29
CA ASP A 130 -9.59 -20.40 13.96
C ASP A 130 -10.61 -20.35 15.12
N ALA A 131 -10.15 -20.50 16.37
CA ALA A 131 -11.02 -20.41 17.54
C ALA A 131 -11.52 -18.98 17.77
N ALA A 132 -10.66 -17.97 17.58
CA ALA A 132 -11.05 -16.57 17.65
C ALA A 132 -12.03 -16.19 16.54
N GLN A 133 -11.82 -16.66 15.31
CA GLN A 133 -12.75 -16.44 14.19
C GLN A 133 -14.10 -17.14 14.41
N ARG A 134 -14.10 -18.37 14.95
CA ARG A 134 -15.34 -19.07 15.33
C ARG A 134 -16.06 -18.35 16.46
N ALA A 135 -15.35 -17.91 17.50
CA ALA A 135 -15.94 -17.14 18.59
C ALA A 135 -16.54 -15.82 18.09
N LEU A 136 -15.85 -15.11 17.19
CA LEU A 136 -16.36 -13.90 16.57
C LEU A 136 -17.61 -14.18 15.71
N GLN A 137 -17.61 -15.28 14.96
CA GLN A 137 -18.74 -15.68 14.15
C GLN A 137 -19.95 -16.11 14.99
N GLU A 138 -19.75 -16.88 16.06
CA GLU A 138 -20.79 -17.24 17.04
C GLU A 138 -21.34 -16.00 17.75
N GLN A 139 -20.50 -15.01 18.06
CA GLN A 139 -20.96 -13.73 18.59
C GLN A 139 -21.79 -12.96 17.56
N GLN A 140 -21.37 -12.95 16.29
CA GLN A 140 -22.09 -12.28 15.22
C GLN A 140 -23.44 -12.94 14.92
N GLU A 141 -23.54 -14.28 15.01
CA GLU A 141 -24.79 -15.03 14.82
C GLU A 141 -25.83 -14.75 15.93
N LYS A 142 -25.39 -14.27 17.10
CA LYS A 142 -26.28 -13.87 18.19
C LYS A 142 -26.83 -12.45 18.03
N LEU A 143 -26.27 -11.66 17.12
CA LEU A 143 -26.76 -10.30 16.89
C LEU A 143 -28.11 -10.34 16.16
N PRO A 144 -29.03 -9.41 16.46
CA PRO A 144 -30.31 -9.33 15.77
C PRO A 144 -30.10 -9.05 14.28
N VAL A 145 -30.96 -9.63 13.45
CA VAL A 145 -30.98 -9.34 12.01
C VAL A 145 -31.50 -7.92 11.82
N PHE A 146 -30.75 -7.10 11.09
CA PHE A 146 -31.16 -5.75 10.77
C PHE A 146 -32.26 -5.76 9.69
N VAL A 147 -33.43 -5.21 10.02
CA VAL A 147 -34.56 -5.03 9.09
C VAL A 147 -34.63 -3.56 8.68
N TRP A 148 -34.62 -3.30 7.37
CA TRP A 148 -34.48 -1.94 6.83
C TRP A 148 -35.63 -1.00 7.20
N ASP A 149 -36.85 -1.51 7.30
CA ASP A 149 -38.03 -0.72 7.65
C ASP A 149 -38.00 -0.25 9.11
N GLU A 150 -37.32 -0.98 9.99
CA GLU A 150 -37.15 -0.69 11.42
C GLU A 150 -35.95 0.24 11.69
N ARG A 151 -35.23 0.67 10.65
CA ARG A 151 -33.97 1.42 10.82
C ARG A 151 -34.09 2.69 11.65
N LEU A 152 -35.24 3.37 11.63
CA LEU A 152 -35.42 4.62 12.38
C LEU A 152 -35.36 4.37 13.89
N GLU A 153 -35.91 3.25 14.36
CA GLU A 153 -35.88 2.88 15.78
C GLU A 153 -34.45 2.62 16.26
N VAL A 154 -33.62 2.06 15.38
CA VAL A 154 -32.19 1.82 15.64
C VAL A 154 -31.38 3.10 15.53
N ILE A 155 -31.62 3.92 14.51
CA ILE A 155 -30.77 5.07 14.18
C ILE A 155 -31.07 6.27 15.09
N GLN A 156 -32.34 6.52 15.44
CA GLN A 156 -32.71 7.73 16.18
C GLN A 156 -31.94 7.91 17.50
N PRO A 157 -31.84 6.89 18.38
CA PRO A 157 -31.03 7.01 19.60
C PRO A 157 -29.54 7.25 19.32
N LEU A 158 -29.01 6.71 18.21
CA LEU A 158 -27.62 6.92 17.81
C LEU A 158 -27.36 8.33 17.31
N LEU A 159 -28.37 9.00 16.75
CA LEU A 159 -28.27 10.41 16.37
C LEU A 159 -28.21 11.31 17.62
N ASP A 160 -28.92 10.93 18.68
CA ASP A 160 -28.93 11.67 19.95
C ASP A 160 -27.56 11.58 20.67
N GLU A 161 -26.87 10.45 20.54
CA GLU A 161 -25.50 10.21 21.05
C GLU A 161 -24.42 10.23 19.94
N GLY A 162 -24.61 11.11 18.95
CA GLY A 162 -23.74 11.17 17.78
C GLY A 162 -22.28 11.50 18.08
N GLY A 163 -21.36 10.79 17.42
CA GLY A 163 -19.93 11.11 17.43
C GLY A 163 -19.57 12.33 16.59
N VAL A 164 -18.33 12.81 16.71
CA VAL A 164 -17.84 14.00 15.98
C VAL A 164 -17.03 13.60 14.75
N LEU A 165 -17.42 14.13 13.58
CA LEU A 165 -16.63 14.08 12.36
C LEU A 165 -15.80 15.36 12.21
N THR A 166 -14.49 15.21 11.98
CA THR A 166 -13.59 16.35 11.76
C THR A 166 -13.35 16.66 10.29
N THR A 167 -13.57 15.70 9.38
CA THR A 167 -13.32 15.89 7.95
C THR A 167 -14.27 15.04 7.13
N VAL A 168 -14.89 15.65 6.12
CA VAL A 168 -15.70 14.98 5.10
C VAL A 168 -15.17 15.39 3.73
N LYS A 169 -14.77 14.40 2.92
CA LYS A 169 -14.40 14.58 1.52
C LYS A 169 -15.27 13.69 0.64
N VAL A 170 -15.83 14.26 -0.42
CA VAL A 170 -16.58 13.55 -1.45
C VAL A 170 -15.92 13.71 -2.81
N THR A 171 -16.12 12.73 -3.67
CA THR A 171 -15.71 12.77 -5.08
C THR A 171 -16.95 12.57 -5.94
N LEU A 172 -17.31 13.60 -6.72
CA LEU A 172 -18.36 13.51 -7.73
C LEU A 172 -17.72 13.22 -9.09
N ILE A 173 -18.27 12.25 -9.82
CA ILE A 173 -17.84 11.94 -11.19
C ILE A 173 -19.04 12.00 -12.10
N GLY A 174 -19.02 12.90 -13.07
CA GLY A 174 -20.14 13.05 -14.00
C GLY A 174 -20.05 14.32 -14.82
N ARG A 175 -21.13 14.57 -15.57
CA ARG A 175 -21.27 15.77 -16.40
C ARG A 175 -22.18 16.76 -15.71
N PRO A 176 -21.75 18.03 -15.55
CA PRO A 176 -22.63 19.06 -15.03
C PRO A 176 -23.74 19.37 -16.03
N GLY A 177 -24.91 19.77 -15.52
CA GLY A 177 -26.00 20.28 -16.35
C GLY A 177 -25.73 21.73 -16.80
N ARG A 178 -26.72 22.62 -16.57
CA ARG A 178 -26.52 24.05 -16.82
C ARG A 178 -25.44 24.61 -15.90
N ILE A 179 -24.56 25.43 -16.47
CA ILE A 179 -23.51 26.15 -15.76
C ILE A 179 -23.91 27.61 -15.59
N GLU A 180 -23.78 28.13 -14.37
CA GLU A 180 -23.89 29.57 -14.07
C GLU A 180 -22.53 30.12 -13.67
N LYS A 181 -22.06 31.15 -14.38
CA LYS A 181 -20.79 31.81 -14.08
C LYS A 181 -21.00 33.11 -13.32
N ARG A 182 -20.16 33.32 -12.31
CA ARG A 182 -19.97 34.58 -11.57
C ARG A 182 -18.49 34.94 -11.63
N LYS A 183 -18.15 36.12 -11.14
CA LYS A 183 -16.79 36.69 -11.23
C LYS A 183 -15.70 35.68 -10.83
N ASP A 184 -15.82 35.08 -9.65
CA ASP A 184 -14.80 34.19 -9.07
C ASP A 184 -15.32 32.76 -8.83
N LEU A 185 -16.54 32.46 -9.30
CA LEU A 185 -17.28 31.26 -8.94
C LEU A 185 -18.06 30.72 -10.14
N VAL A 186 -18.08 29.41 -10.27
CA VAL A 186 -18.93 28.67 -11.19
C VAL A 186 -19.82 27.74 -10.39
N ILE A 187 -21.12 27.76 -10.71
CA ILE A 187 -22.15 26.98 -10.03
C ILE A 187 -22.76 26.02 -11.04
N ALA A 188 -22.90 24.75 -10.66
CA ALA A 188 -23.52 23.73 -11.47
C ALA A 188 -24.43 22.83 -10.64
N ALA A 189 -25.52 22.34 -11.23
CA ALA A 189 -26.34 21.30 -10.65
C ALA A 189 -26.07 19.94 -11.31
N MET A 190 -26.04 18.89 -10.50
CA MET A 190 -25.86 17.50 -10.90
C MET A 190 -26.87 16.63 -10.15
N SER A 191 -27.39 15.59 -10.79
CA SER A 191 -28.25 14.62 -10.13
C SER A 191 -27.60 13.24 -10.18
N HIS A 192 -27.60 12.53 -9.05
CA HIS A 192 -27.08 11.17 -8.98
C HIS A 192 -28.17 10.23 -8.45
N GLN A 193 -28.44 9.20 -9.24
CA GLN A 193 -29.20 8.05 -8.81
C GLN A 193 -28.24 6.86 -8.71
N PRO A 194 -28.09 6.23 -7.54
CA PRO A 194 -27.26 5.04 -7.40
C PRO A 194 -27.81 3.93 -8.30
N LYS A 195 -27.00 3.44 -9.25
CA LYS A 195 -27.33 2.30 -10.11
C LYS A 195 -26.17 1.30 -10.06
N ASN A 196 -26.49 0.01 -9.98
CA ASN A 196 -25.51 -1.09 -9.97
C ASN A 196 -24.42 -0.93 -8.89
N VAL A 197 -24.78 -0.48 -7.68
CA VAL A 197 -23.83 -0.33 -6.58
C VAL A 197 -23.46 -1.71 -6.03
N SER A 198 -22.17 -2.08 -6.10
CA SER A 198 -21.66 -3.27 -5.44
C SER A 198 -21.34 -2.92 -3.98
N LEU A 199 -22.11 -3.46 -3.04
CA LEU A 199 -21.92 -3.26 -1.61
C LEU A 199 -21.49 -4.56 -0.92
N PRO A 200 -20.69 -4.48 0.16
CA PRO A 200 -20.40 -5.63 1.00
C PRO A 200 -21.67 -6.28 1.56
N LYS A 201 -21.62 -7.59 1.82
CA LYS A 201 -22.73 -8.33 2.42
C LYS A 201 -23.10 -7.72 3.78
N GLY A 202 -24.39 -7.47 3.99
CA GLY A 202 -24.94 -6.91 5.23
C GLY A 202 -25.07 -5.38 5.21
N VAL A 203 -24.49 -4.69 4.23
CA VAL A 203 -24.74 -3.25 4.03
C VAL A 203 -26.04 -3.08 3.24
N PRO A 204 -27.00 -2.29 3.73
CA PRO A 204 -28.26 -2.06 3.03
C PRO A 204 -28.07 -1.27 1.74
N ALA A 205 -28.93 -1.52 0.76
CA ALA A 205 -28.94 -0.77 -0.49
C ALA A 205 -29.34 0.69 -0.25
N PRO A 206 -28.73 1.67 -0.93
CA PRO A 206 -29.13 3.06 -0.82
C PRO A 206 -30.52 3.28 -1.43
N PRO A 207 -31.24 4.34 -1.02
CA PRO A 207 -32.48 4.73 -1.68
C PRO A 207 -32.28 4.99 -3.18
N GLU A 208 -33.25 4.60 -3.99
CA GLU A 208 -33.22 4.83 -5.43
C GLU A 208 -33.65 6.26 -5.82
N THR A 209 -34.03 7.08 -4.85
CA THR A 209 -34.40 8.48 -5.06
C THR A 209 -33.19 9.28 -5.56
N PRO A 210 -33.29 9.96 -6.72
CA PRO A 210 -32.21 10.79 -7.21
C PRO A 210 -31.84 11.88 -6.20
N THR A 211 -30.55 11.99 -5.88
CA THR A 211 -30.02 13.03 -5.00
C THR A 211 -29.49 14.19 -5.84
N LEU A 212 -29.93 15.41 -5.51
CA LEU A 212 -29.46 16.64 -6.14
C LEU A 212 -28.18 17.13 -5.48
N TYR A 213 -27.21 17.51 -6.30
CA TYR A 213 -25.94 18.11 -5.92
C TYR A 213 -25.80 19.48 -6.56
N THR A 214 -25.57 20.51 -5.74
CA THR A 214 -25.11 21.83 -6.20
C THR A 214 -23.62 21.93 -5.97
N VAL A 215 -22.86 22.19 -7.03
CA VAL A 215 -21.40 22.24 -6.98
C VAL A 215 -20.94 23.69 -7.14
N TYR A 216 -20.07 24.12 -6.23
CA TYR A 216 -19.40 25.41 -6.24
C TYR A 216 -17.94 25.21 -6.61
N ILE A 217 -17.53 25.75 -7.76
CA ILE A 217 -16.18 25.61 -8.32
C ILE A 217 -15.53 26.98 -8.44
N GLY A 218 -14.33 27.16 -7.92
CA GLY A 218 -13.61 28.42 -8.09
C GLY A 218 -13.29 28.67 -9.58
N ALA A 219 -13.44 29.91 -10.05
CA ALA A 219 -13.26 30.23 -11.48
C ALA A 219 -11.89 29.77 -12.04
N LYS A 220 -10.82 29.89 -11.25
CA LYS A 220 -9.48 29.41 -11.63
C LYS A 220 -9.39 27.89 -11.83
N GLN A 221 -10.17 27.11 -11.08
CA GLN A 221 -10.27 25.66 -11.28
C GLN A 221 -11.11 25.36 -12.52
N TRP A 222 -12.24 26.03 -12.68
CA TRP A 222 -13.13 25.86 -13.83
C TRP A 222 -12.42 26.10 -15.16
N ASN A 223 -11.64 27.19 -15.26
CA ASN A 223 -10.92 27.53 -16.50
C ASN A 223 -10.00 26.42 -17.00
N LYS A 224 -9.55 25.51 -16.12
CA LYS A 224 -8.69 24.37 -16.50
C LYS A 224 -9.46 23.19 -17.10
N VAL A 225 -10.76 23.10 -16.83
CA VAL A 225 -11.61 21.95 -17.19
C VAL A 225 -12.79 22.35 -18.07
N GLU A 226 -12.90 23.62 -18.45
CA GLU A 226 -14.02 24.14 -19.23
C GLU A 226 -14.19 23.44 -20.57
N SER A 227 -13.08 23.23 -21.30
CA SER A 227 -13.09 22.47 -22.55
C SER A 227 -13.51 21.01 -22.35
N ALA A 228 -13.04 20.39 -21.27
CA ALA A 228 -13.45 19.03 -20.90
C ALA A 228 -14.94 18.95 -20.54
N ALA A 229 -15.48 19.95 -19.84
CA ALA A 229 -16.90 20.00 -19.48
C ALA A 229 -17.81 20.15 -20.71
N ALA A 230 -17.33 20.78 -21.79
CA ALA A 230 -18.04 20.90 -23.06
C ALA A 230 -18.04 19.61 -23.90
N ASN A 231 -17.10 18.69 -23.65
CA ASN A 231 -17.01 17.43 -24.37
C ASN A 231 -18.11 16.45 -23.89
N PRO A 232 -19.00 15.95 -24.79
CA PRO A 232 -20.05 15.03 -24.39
C PRO A 232 -19.56 13.66 -23.90
N GLU A 233 -18.35 13.26 -24.31
CA GLU A 233 -17.74 11.97 -23.99
C GLU A 233 -16.81 12.02 -22.76
N ASP A 234 -16.56 13.20 -22.20
CA ASP A 234 -15.76 13.36 -20.98
C ASP A 234 -16.66 13.54 -19.75
N ALA A 235 -16.09 13.30 -18.58
CA ALA A 235 -16.75 13.53 -17.30
C ALA A 235 -15.80 14.24 -16.35
N LEU A 236 -16.32 15.25 -15.65
CA LEU A 236 -15.58 15.92 -14.59
C LEU A 236 -15.42 14.98 -13.39
N ILE A 237 -14.29 15.11 -12.71
CA ILE A 237 -13.99 14.52 -11.42
C ILE A 237 -13.80 15.70 -10.46
N ILE A 238 -14.72 15.85 -9.51
CA ILE A 238 -14.78 16.96 -8.57
C ILE A 238 -14.57 16.40 -7.17
N GLU A 239 -13.47 16.79 -6.52
CA GLU A 239 -13.24 16.48 -5.11
C GLU A 239 -13.49 17.72 -4.26
N GLY A 240 -14.18 17.55 -3.14
CA GLY A 240 -14.50 18.66 -2.25
C GLY A 240 -15.07 18.21 -0.93
N THR A 241 -15.40 19.19 -0.10
CA THR A 241 -16.22 18.95 1.09
C THR A 241 -17.70 19.11 0.73
N CYS A 242 -18.59 18.43 1.45
CA CYS A 242 -20.01 18.50 1.23
C CYS A 242 -20.78 18.89 2.49
N ALA A 243 -21.92 19.52 2.29
CA ALA A 243 -22.89 19.84 3.32
C ALA A 243 -24.31 19.66 2.76
N PHE A 244 -25.29 19.41 3.62
CA PHE A 244 -26.69 19.49 3.21
C PHE A 244 -27.13 20.96 3.19
N ASP A 245 -27.75 21.39 2.10
CA ASP A 245 -28.34 22.72 1.93
C ASP A 245 -29.85 22.63 2.12
N GLU A 246 -30.32 23.13 3.26
CA GLU A 246 -31.73 23.08 3.64
C GLU A 246 -32.64 23.91 2.70
N ARG A 247 -32.14 25.00 2.11
CA ARG A 247 -32.96 25.85 1.23
C ARG A 247 -33.20 25.22 -0.13
N VAL A 248 -32.22 24.48 -0.63
CA VAL A 248 -32.28 23.80 -1.93
C VAL A 248 -32.71 22.33 -1.78
N GLN A 249 -32.79 21.82 -0.53
CA GLN A 249 -33.12 20.42 -0.22
C GLN A 249 -32.22 19.44 -0.97
N GLY A 250 -30.90 19.67 -0.90
CA GLY A 250 -29.92 18.90 -1.64
C GLY A 250 -28.51 19.01 -1.06
N MET A 251 -27.56 18.31 -1.66
CA MET A 251 -26.16 18.33 -1.24
C MET A 251 -25.43 19.50 -1.90
N ALA A 252 -24.79 20.36 -1.13
CA ALA A 252 -23.82 21.33 -1.61
C ALA A 252 -22.41 20.72 -1.59
N VAL A 253 -21.65 20.87 -2.67
CA VAL A 253 -20.25 20.43 -2.76
C VAL A 253 -19.36 21.62 -3.10
N PHE A 254 -18.41 21.89 -2.22
CA PHE A 254 -17.43 22.96 -2.36
C PHE A 254 -16.13 22.38 -2.89
N ALA A 255 -15.86 22.61 -4.18
CA ALA A 255 -14.77 21.95 -4.88
C ALA A 255 -13.40 22.44 -4.39
N MET A 256 -12.57 21.49 -3.96
CA MET A 256 -11.17 21.71 -3.61
C MET A 256 -10.24 21.31 -4.75
N ASN A 257 -10.66 20.34 -5.57
CA ASN A 257 -9.97 19.95 -6.79
C ASN A 257 -10.99 19.60 -7.89
N VAL A 258 -10.69 19.96 -9.13
CA VAL A 258 -11.49 19.63 -10.30
C VAL A 258 -10.57 19.23 -11.44
N THR A 259 -10.84 18.08 -12.04
CA THR A 259 -10.18 17.54 -13.22
C THR A 259 -11.22 16.84 -14.11
N SER A 260 -10.80 16.19 -15.19
CA SER A 260 -11.68 15.32 -15.99
C SER A 260 -11.08 13.93 -16.16
N LYS A 261 -11.91 12.97 -16.59
CA LYS A 261 -11.44 11.60 -16.86
C LYS A 261 -10.37 11.59 -17.95
N MET A 262 -10.54 12.36 -19.02
CA MET A 262 -9.56 12.42 -20.10
C MET A 262 -8.28 13.12 -19.66
N ILE A 263 -8.36 14.24 -18.93
CA ILE A 263 -7.16 14.93 -18.39
C ILE A 263 -6.36 14.01 -17.45
N GLU A 264 -7.04 13.25 -16.59
CA GLU A 264 -6.37 12.25 -15.73
C GLU A 264 -5.77 11.09 -16.52
N ALA A 265 -6.45 10.62 -17.58
CA ALA A 265 -5.93 9.57 -18.44
C ALA A 265 -4.66 10.02 -19.18
N GLU A 266 -4.65 11.23 -19.73
CA GLU A 266 -3.48 11.82 -20.39
C GLU A 266 -2.30 11.97 -19.42
N LYS A 267 -2.54 12.48 -18.20
CA LYS A 267 -1.50 12.57 -17.16
C LYS A 267 -0.91 11.20 -16.82
N ARG A 268 -1.76 10.17 -16.67
CA ARG A 268 -1.29 8.80 -16.38
C ARG A 268 -0.47 8.24 -17.55
N GLN A 269 -0.86 8.51 -18.79
CA GLN A 269 -0.09 8.11 -19.97
C GLN A 269 1.27 8.82 -20.05
N GLN A 270 1.31 10.13 -19.80
CA GLN A 270 2.54 10.91 -19.77
C GLN A 270 3.49 10.45 -18.66
N GLN A 271 2.96 10.12 -17.47
CA GLN A 271 3.77 9.57 -16.37
C GLN A 271 4.32 8.16 -16.65
N GLN A 272 3.62 7.36 -17.47
CA GLN A 272 4.10 6.05 -17.91
C GLN A 272 5.11 6.14 -19.06
N GLN A 273 5.08 7.22 -19.85
CA GLN A 273 5.96 7.46 -20.99
C GLN A 273 7.25 8.22 -20.64
N GLN A 274 7.35 8.84 -19.44
CA GLN A 274 8.60 9.41 -18.99
C GLN A 274 9.62 8.28 -18.69
N PRO A 275 10.81 8.29 -19.34
CA PRO A 275 11.87 7.35 -18.99
C PRO A 275 12.24 7.56 -17.54
N LYS A 276 12.31 6.50 -16.75
CA LYS A 276 13.00 6.54 -15.46
C LYS A 276 14.44 6.97 -15.75
N GLU A 277 14.77 8.24 -15.47
CA GLU A 277 16.15 8.72 -15.50
C GLU A 277 16.99 7.74 -14.67
N LYS A 278 17.87 7.01 -15.35
CA LYS A 278 18.89 6.20 -14.71
C LYS A 278 19.80 7.17 -13.98
N THR A 279 19.57 7.36 -12.69
CA THR A 279 20.58 7.98 -11.82
C THR A 279 21.80 7.07 -11.88
N GLN A 280 22.80 7.49 -12.64
CA GLN A 280 24.11 6.85 -12.70
C GLN A 280 24.74 7.04 -11.31
N HIS A 281 24.89 5.95 -10.56
CA HIS A 281 25.78 5.93 -9.41
C HIS A 281 27.22 5.89 -9.93
N PRO A 282 28.09 6.86 -9.58
CA PRO A 282 29.52 6.70 -9.79
C PRO A 282 30.00 5.54 -8.91
N GLN A 283 30.66 4.57 -9.55
CA GLN A 283 31.45 3.56 -8.86
C GLN A 283 32.70 4.26 -8.32
N ASP A 284 32.91 4.18 -7.00
CA ASP A 284 34.18 3.79 -6.37
C ASP A 284 34.12 4.00 -4.86
N GLY A 285 34.71 3.05 -4.11
CA GLY A 285 35.22 3.30 -2.75
C GLY A 285 34.41 2.74 -1.58
N ASN A 286 34.60 1.45 -1.34
CA ASN A 286 34.69 0.77 -0.04
C ASN A 286 34.31 1.58 1.23
N GLY A 287 33.17 1.26 1.86
CA GLY A 287 32.75 1.85 3.13
C GLY A 287 31.51 1.16 3.70
N VAL A 288 31.75 0.23 4.62
CA VAL A 288 30.81 -0.55 5.44
C VAL A 288 29.54 0.24 5.82
N LEU A 289 28.36 -0.29 5.46
CA LEU A 289 27.05 0.17 5.95
C LEU A 289 26.59 -0.74 7.11
N PRO A 290 26.15 -0.17 8.25
CA PRO A 290 25.79 -0.95 9.43
C PRO A 290 24.41 -1.60 9.31
N GLU A 291 24.37 -2.82 9.84
CA GLU A 291 23.27 -3.76 9.95
C GLU A 291 22.09 -3.20 10.76
N ARG A 292 20.89 -3.16 10.16
CA ARG A 292 19.62 -2.90 10.87
C ARG A 292 19.17 -4.19 11.57
N LYS A 293 19.45 -4.29 12.87
CA LYS A 293 18.81 -5.27 13.76
C LYS A 293 17.39 -4.83 14.09
N LEU A 294 16.41 -5.68 13.76
CA LEU A 294 15.10 -5.71 14.41
C LEU A 294 15.27 -6.46 15.75
N PRO A 295 14.87 -5.91 16.90
CA PRO A 295 14.90 -6.67 18.15
C PRO A 295 13.65 -7.54 18.27
N ASP A 296 13.89 -8.82 18.56
CA ASP A 296 12.92 -9.78 19.05
C ASP A 296 12.38 -9.39 20.43
N VAL A 297 11.14 -9.80 20.65
CA VAL A 297 10.39 -9.74 21.90
C VAL A 297 11.12 -10.52 22.99
N VAL A 298 11.42 -9.88 24.12
CA VAL A 298 11.65 -10.57 25.40
C VAL A 298 10.77 -9.94 26.48
N GLU A 299 10.02 -10.84 27.11
CA GLU A 299 9.11 -10.65 28.22
C GLU A 299 9.89 -10.37 29.53
N SER A 300 9.35 -9.43 30.32
CA SER A 300 9.56 -9.16 31.75
C SER A 300 11.00 -9.01 32.30
N ALA A 301 11.33 -7.81 32.79
CA ALA A 301 11.55 -7.56 34.22
C ALA A 301 12.04 -6.12 34.46
N SER A 302 11.28 -5.39 35.28
CA SER A 302 11.75 -4.52 36.36
C SER A 302 13.01 -3.66 36.18
N ALA A 303 12.77 -2.35 36.28
CA ALA A 303 13.57 -1.35 37.01
C ALA A 303 14.60 -0.48 36.24
N THR A 304 14.25 0.82 36.23
CA THR A 304 15.11 2.01 36.38
C THR A 304 15.95 2.50 35.20
N ALA A 305 15.48 3.57 34.53
CA ALA A 305 16.30 4.74 34.20
C ALA A 305 15.40 5.93 33.80
N LYS A 306 15.46 7.00 34.60
CA LYS A 306 14.72 8.25 34.48
C LYS A 306 15.32 9.14 33.38
N GLY A 307 14.52 9.52 32.38
CA GLY A 307 14.74 10.72 31.56
C GLY A 307 13.70 11.77 31.94
N LYS A 308 14.15 12.87 32.56
CA LYS A 308 13.30 13.98 33.03
C LYS A 308 12.71 14.75 31.84
N VAL A 309 11.40 14.66 31.66
CA VAL A 309 10.60 15.71 31.01
C VAL A 309 9.88 16.44 32.15
N PRO A 310 9.90 17.79 32.21
CA PRO A 310 9.26 18.53 33.29
C PRO A 310 7.75 18.55 33.07
N VAL A 311 7.06 17.46 33.39
CA VAL A 311 5.61 17.46 33.48
C VAL A 311 5.23 17.81 34.91
N SER A 312 4.87 19.07 35.13
CA SER A 312 4.28 19.56 36.37
C SER A 312 3.02 18.74 36.71
N SER A 313 2.84 18.43 38.00
CA SER A 313 1.80 17.56 38.56
C SER A 313 0.36 18.09 38.48
N LYS A 314 0.07 19.01 37.55
CA LYS A 314 -1.24 19.66 37.37
C LYS A 314 -1.98 19.30 36.08
N VAL A 315 -1.46 18.36 35.28
CA VAL A 315 -2.01 18.03 33.96
C VAL A 315 -2.81 16.72 34.00
N ALA A 316 -4.02 16.70 33.43
CA ALA A 316 -4.82 15.48 33.28
C ALA A 316 -4.02 14.41 32.49
N PRO A 317 -4.11 13.12 32.86
CA PRO A 317 -3.28 12.06 32.29
C PRO A 317 -3.42 11.94 30.76
N GLU A 318 -4.58 12.29 30.23
CA GLU A 318 -4.88 12.33 28.79
C GLU A 318 -4.09 13.43 28.06
N VAL A 319 -4.02 14.64 28.63
CA VAL A 319 -3.26 15.76 28.07
C VAL A 319 -1.76 15.49 28.15
N ALA A 320 -1.29 14.83 29.22
CA ALA A 320 0.10 14.41 29.33
C ALA A 320 0.46 13.35 28.26
N GLN A 321 -0.46 12.45 27.90
CA GLN A 321 -0.24 11.51 26.79
C GLN A 321 -0.21 12.22 25.44
N LYS A 322 -1.16 13.12 25.20
CA LYS A 322 -1.21 13.91 23.96
C LYS A 322 0.07 14.74 23.75
N LEU A 323 0.60 15.36 24.80
CA LEU A 323 1.88 16.07 24.74
C LEU A 323 3.04 15.13 24.37
N ARG A 324 3.12 13.93 24.98
CA ARG A 324 4.14 12.92 24.62
C ARG A 324 4.08 12.54 23.14
N ASP A 325 2.88 12.34 22.61
CA ASP A 325 2.68 11.92 21.21
C ASP A 325 3.04 13.06 20.25
N LEU A 326 2.70 14.31 20.60
CA LEU A 326 3.09 15.49 19.83
C LEU A 326 4.60 15.70 19.81
N TYR A 327 5.29 15.58 20.95
CA TYR A 327 6.76 15.65 20.99
C TYR A 327 7.42 14.54 20.16
N THR A 328 6.89 13.32 20.24
CA THR A 328 7.40 12.19 19.43
C THR A 328 7.25 12.48 17.94
N SER A 329 6.11 13.06 17.56
CA SER A 329 5.83 13.45 16.17
C SER A 329 6.74 14.59 15.70
N ALA A 330 6.95 15.62 16.52
CA ALA A 330 7.85 16.73 16.23
C ALA A 330 9.30 16.23 15.98
N GLU A 331 9.78 15.30 16.82
CA GLU A 331 11.11 14.73 16.68
C GLU A 331 11.25 13.93 15.36
N LEU A 332 10.23 13.15 15.00
CA LEU A 332 10.18 12.44 13.71
C LEU A 332 10.25 13.41 12.52
N PHE A 333 9.51 14.52 12.58
CA PHE A 333 9.53 15.54 11.52
C PHE A 333 10.89 16.23 11.44
N ARG A 334 11.53 16.55 12.57
CA ARG A 334 12.88 17.12 12.60
C ARG A 334 13.91 16.18 11.97
N GLN A 335 13.88 14.89 12.30
CA GLN A 335 14.75 13.88 11.69
C GLN A 335 14.52 13.76 10.18
N LYS A 336 13.25 13.83 9.75
CA LYS A 336 12.90 13.78 8.33
C LYS A 336 13.36 15.03 7.58
N ILE A 337 13.22 16.20 8.18
CA ILE A 337 13.73 17.48 7.64
C ILE A 337 15.25 17.40 7.50
N ALA A 338 15.98 16.96 8.52
CA ALA A 338 17.43 16.78 8.46
C ALA A 338 17.84 15.82 7.33
N THR A 339 17.11 14.72 7.16
CA THR A 339 17.35 13.74 6.08
C THR A 339 17.09 14.34 4.69
N ILE A 340 16.08 15.19 4.55
CA ILE A 340 15.75 15.86 3.27
C ILE A 340 16.78 16.96 2.98
N GLN A 341 17.17 17.76 3.98
CA GLN A 341 18.15 18.84 3.84
C GLN A 341 19.56 18.33 3.55
N ALA A 342 19.92 17.13 4.03
CA ALA A 342 21.18 16.49 3.70
C ALA A 342 21.31 16.10 2.22
N LYS A 343 20.21 16.14 1.44
CA LYS A 343 20.23 15.90 -0.01
C LYS A 343 20.59 17.18 -0.77
N PRO A 344 21.17 17.06 -1.98
CA PRO A 344 21.40 18.21 -2.86
C PRO A 344 20.10 18.98 -3.15
N ALA A 345 20.19 20.29 -3.39
CA ALA A 345 19.03 21.19 -3.52
C ALA A 345 17.96 20.70 -4.52
N GLY A 346 18.35 20.07 -5.63
CA GLY A 346 17.44 19.50 -6.62
C GLY A 346 16.72 18.22 -6.20
N GLN A 347 17.01 17.67 -5.02
CA GLN A 347 16.47 16.41 -4.49
C GLN A 347 15.78 16.57 -3.13
N GLN A 348 15.58 17.81 -2.66
CA GLN A 348 14.94 18.13 -1.38
C GLN A 348 13.40 18.13 -1.47
N PHE A 349 12.84 17.15 -2.18
CA PHE A 349 11.39 17.05 -2.37
C PHE A 349 10.65 16.92 -1.05
N GLY A 350 9.61 17.73 -0.86
CA GLY A 350 8.76 17.68 0.33
C GLY A 350 9.34 18.37 1.57
N LEU A 351 10.46 19.09 1.46
CA LEU A 351 11.04 19.86 2.57
C LEU A 351 10.04 20.90 3.12
N GLU A 352 9.48 21.74 2.24
CA GLU A 352 8.56 22.82 2.61
C GLU A 352 7.28 22.26 3.28
N MET A 353 6.73 21.16 2.75
CA MET A 353 5.57 20.49 3.34
C MET A 353 5.90 19.92 4.73
N THR A 354 7.06 19.28 4.89
CA THR A 354 7.47 18.68 6.16
C THR A 354 7.75 19.75 7.22
N GLN A 355 8.31 20.91 6.82
CA GLN A 355 8.45 22.07 7.70
C GLN A 355 7.12 22.67 8.12
N LYS A 356 6.13 22.77 7.21
CA LYS A 356 4.78 23.21 7.58
C LYS A 356 4.12 22.27 8.59
N LEU A 357 4.28 20.95 8.42
CA LEU A 357 3.76 19.96 9.37
C LEU A 357 4.45 20.08 10.74
N LEU A 358 5.77 20.27 10.77
CA LEU A 358 6.49 20.51 12.02
C LEU A 358 5.97 21.76 12.74
N ASN A 359 5.82 22.89 12.02
CA ASN A 359 5.34 24.14 12.61
C ASN A 359 3.92 23.99 13.19
N ASN A 360 3.04 23.22 12.54
CA ASN A 360 1.70 22.95 13.07
C ASN A 360 1.76 22.15 14.37
N VAL A 361 2.59 21.09 14.42
CA VAL A 361 2.76 20.27 15.62
C VAL A 361 3.37 21.08 16.76
N GLU A 362 4.39 21.90 16.48
CA GLU A 362 5.01 22.78 17.48
C GLU A 362 4.02 23.84 18.00
N GLY A 363 3.15 24.38 17.15
CA GLY A 363 2.07 25.27 17.57
C GLY A 363 1.04 24.58 18.47
N GLU A 364 0.70 23.30 18.21
CA GLU A 364 -0.18 22.52 19.09
C GLU A 364 0.47 22.22 20.45
N ILE A 365 1.78 21.95 20.47
CA ILE A 365 2.54 21.79 21.71
C ILE A 365 2.48 23.08 22.52
N GLU A 366 2.84 24.22 21.91
CA GLU A 366 2.85 25.52 22.59
C GLU A 366 1.47 25.89 23.14
N ALA A 367 0.39 25.63 22.38
CA ALA A 367 -0.97 25.88 22.83
C ALA A 367 -1.34 25.04 24.08
N LEU A 368 -0.97 23.75 24.09
CA LEU A 368 -1.23 22.86 25.22
C LEU A 368 -0.36 23.19 26.43
N GLU A 369 0.92 23.52 26.23
CA GLU A 369 1.78 23.97 27.31
C GLU A 369 1.27 25.28 27.92
N LYS A 370 0.84 26.23 27.08
CA LYS A 370 0.25 27.48 27.57
C LYS A 370 -1.06 27.28 28.33
N GLN A 371 -1.86 26.28 27.94
CA GLN A 371 -3.14 26.02 28.57
C GLN A 371 -3.02 25.25 29.89
N TYR A 372 -2.01 24.38 30.05
CA TYR A 372 -1.92 23.44 31.17
C TYR A 372 -0.64 23.51 32.01
N LEU A 373 0.39 24.21 31.54
CA LEU A 373 1.69 24.36 32.21
C LEU A 373 2.03 25.84 32.53
N SER A 374 1.16 26.79 32.16
CA SER A 374 1.16 28.18 32.67
C SER A 374 0.34 28.28 33.95
#